data_AF-A0A533TEW2-F1
#
_entry.id   AF-A0A533TEW2-F1
#
_cell.length_a   1.000
_cell.length_b   1.000
_cell.length_c   1.000
_cell.angle_alpha   90.00
_cell.angle_beta   90.00
_cell.angle_gamma   90.00
#
_symmetry.space_group_name_H-M   'P 1'
#
loop_
_entity.id
_entity.type
_entity.pdbx_description
1 polymer ?
#
loop_
_entity_poly.entity_id
_entity_poly.type
_entity_poly.pdbx_seq_one_letter_code
_entity_poly.pdbx_strand_id
1 'polypeptide(L)'
;MTQQSDVKDQAKDILEETLDREAVIVLARISEEMQLLFLAHPDPEADKVKVIVTGFFLENGKSEQFIEEWIKTSEEYSHTRGLSQQDQPKAMLSDLGVFRFMSFLKDKGLTDEQITIVLTGAVQQAASDQQGG
;
A
#
# COMPACT_ATOMS: atom_id res chain seq x y z
N MET A 1 -22.34 -7.48 15.70
CA MET A 1 -21.73 -6.24 15.16
C MET A 1 -20.78 -5.67 16.21
N THR A 2 -19.68 -6.36 16.49
CA THR A 2 -18.71 -5.97 17.54
C THR A 2 -17.28 -6.04 16.99
N GLN A 3 -16.94 -7.13 16.31
CA GLN A 3 -15.58 -7.33 15.74
C GLN A 3 -15.10 -6.25 14.75
N GLN A 4 -16.00 -5.55 14.03
CA GLN A 4 -15.60 -4.52 13.06
C GLN A 4 -15.17 -3.20 13.68
N SER A 5 -15.75 -2.81 14.84
CA SER A 5 -15.28 -1.61 15.55
C SER A 5 -13.94 -1.87 16.22
N ASP A 6 -13.78 -3.08 16.76
CA ASP A 6 -12.60 -3.47 17.53
C ASP A 6 -11.29 -3.37 16.71
N VAL A 7 -11.31 -3.77 15.43
CA VAL A 7 -10.09 -3.75 14.59
C VAL A 7 -9.65 -2.33 14.24
N LYS A 8 -10.60 -1.40 14.03
CA LYS A 8 -10.28 0.01 13.72
C LYS A 8 -9.67 0.71 14.94
N ASP A 9 -10.27 0.51 16.11
CA ASP A 9 -9.76 1.09 17.36
C ASP A 9 -8.39 0.49 17.71
N GLN A 10 -8.22 -0.83 17.54
CA GLN A 10 -6.93 -1.50 17.73
C GLN A 10 -5.86 -1.02 16.75
N ALA A 11 -6.19 -0.80 15.48
CA ALA A 11 -5.26 -0.24 14.49
C ALA A 11 -4.80 1.17 14.90
N LYS A 12 -5.73 1.98 15.42
CA LYS A 12 -5.42 3.32 15.92
C LYS A 12 -4.49 3.27 17.14
N ASP A 13 -4.79 2.40 18.11
CA ASP A 13 -3.98 2.25 19.32
C ASP A 13 -2.55 1.82 18.97
N ILE A 14 -2.38 0.84 18.08
CA ILE A 14 -1.06 0.38 17.61
C ILE A 14 -0.25 1.55 17.00
N LEU A 15 -0.90 2.38 16.18
CA LEU A 15 -0.26 3.52 15.54
C LEU A 15 0.12 4.60 16.58
N GLU A 16 -0.76 4.91 17.54
CA GLU A 16 -0.49 5.92 18.58
C GLU A 16 0.59 5.48 19.57
N GLU A 17 0.68 4.18 19.87
CA GLU A 17 1.71 3.63 20.77
C GLU A 17 3.09 3.53 20.12
N THR A 18 3.13 3.30 18.79
CA THR A 18 4.39 3.01 18.08
C THR A 18 4.94 4.22 17.31
N LEU A 19 4.06 5.10 16.81
CA LEU A 19 4.47 6.19 15.92
C LEU A 19 4.51 7.51 16.65
N ASP A 20 5.64 8.19 16.53
CA ASP A 20 5.73 9.60 16.88
C ASP A 20 5.01 10.49 15.84
N ARG A 21 4.89 11.78 16.17
CA ARG A 21 4.23 12.77 15.31
C ARG A 21 4.88 12.89 13.93
N GLU A 22 6.19 12.73 13.83
CA GLU A 22 6.90 12.80 12.55
C GLU A 22 6.57 11.58 11.69
N ALA A 23 6.49 10.40 12.29
CA ALA A 23 6.12 9.17 11.62
C ALA A 23 4.69 9.21 11.07
N VAL A 24 3.75 9.81 11.81
CA VAL A 24 2.39 10.06 11.32
C VAL A 24 2.39 10.98 10.10
N ILE A 25 3.22 12.02 10.09
CA ILE A 25 3.34 12.93 8.93
C ILE A 25 3.89 12.19 7.71
N VAL A 26 4.87 11.30 7.89
CA VAL A 26 5.42 10.49 6.78
C VAL A 26 4.38 9.51 6.23
N LEU A 27 3.58 8.86 7.09
CA LEU A 27 2.48 8.02 6.64
C LEU A 27 1.45 8.80 5.81
N ALA A 28 1.04 9.97 6.28
CA ALA A 28 0.11 10.82 5.55
C ALA A 28 0.67 11.21 4.18
N ARG A 29 1.97 11.51 4.11
CA ARG A 29 2.66 11.81 2.85
C ARG A 29 2.71 10.62 1.89
N ILE A 30 2.96 9.40 2.38
CA ILE A 30 2.91 8.19 1.54
C ILE A 30 1.52 8.05 0.92
N SER A 31 0.46 8.20 1.72
CA SER A 31 -0.92 8.13 1.24
C SER A 31 -1.25 9.22 0.21
N GLU A 32 -0.82 10.46 0.46
CA GLU A 32 -1.01 11.58 -0.47
C GLU A 32 -0.28 11.36 -1.79
N GLU A 33 0.98 10.91 -1.76
CA GLU A 33 1.74 10.61 -2.97
C GLU A 33 1.09 9.49 -3.78
N MET A 34 0.58 8.45 -3.13
CA MET A 34 -0.18 7.40 -3.81
C MET A 34 -1.47 7.94 -4.43
N GLN A 35 -2.21 8.80 -3.72
CA GLN A 35 -3.41 9.43 -4.25
C GLN A 35 -3.09 10.28 -5.48
N LEU A 36 -2.02 11.08 -5.44
CA LEU A 36 -1.57 11.88 -6.57
C LEU A 36 -1.16 11.00 -7.76
N LEU A 37 -0.50 9.86 -7.52
CA LEU A 37 -0.17 8.89 -8.57
C LEU A 37 -1.43 8.33 -9.26
N PHE A 38 -2.45 7.94 -8.49
CA PHE A 38 -3.72 7.46 -9.05
C PHE A 38 -4.49 8.56 -9.78
N LEU A 39 -4.44 9.81 -9.30
CA LEU A 39 -5.06 10.95 -10.00
C LEU A 39 -4.34 11.29 -11.31
N ALA A 40 -3.01 11.20 -11.34
CA ALA A 40 -2.22 11.44 -12.54
C ALA A 40 -2.36 10.31 -13.57
N HIS A 41 -2.67 9.10 -13.13
CA HIS A 41 -2.80 7.91 -13.95
C HIS A 41 -4.11 7.16 -13.63
N PRO A 42 -5.27 7.70 -14.04
CA PRO A 42 -6.57 7.08 -13.76
C PRO A 42 -6.71 5.71 -14.47
N ASP A 43 -6.15 5.61 -15.69
CA ASP A 43 -6.00 4.38 -16.48
C ASP A 43 -4.51 4.15 -16.75
N PRO A 44 -3.77 3.59 -15.78
CA PRO A 44 -2.33 3.41 -15.90
C PRO A 44 -1.99 2.35 -16.95
N GLU A 45 -1.07 2.66 -17.85
CA GLU A 45 -0.49 1.68 -18.77
C GLU A 45 0.58 0.84 -18.07
N ALA A 46 0.68 -0.44 -18.42
CA ALA A 46 1.60 -1.39 -17.78
C ALA A 46 3.06 -0.91 -17.79
N ASP A 47 3.56 -0.45 -18.93
CA ASP A 47 4.94 0.02 -19.08
C ASP A 47 5.21 1.24 -18.20
N LYS A 48 4.23 2.14 -18.07
CA LYS A 48 4.36 3.33 -17.23
C LYS A 48 4.41 2.97 -15.75
N VAL A 49 3.59 2.02 -15.30
CA VAL A 49 3.63 1.52 -13.92
C VAL A 49 4.97 0.85 -13.62
N LYS A 50 5.50 0.04 -14.55
CA LYS A 50 6.81 -0.59 -14.40
C LYS A 50 7.92 0.45 -14.25
N VAL A 51 7.89 1.54 -15.01
CA VAL A 51 8.85 2.65 -14.86
C VAL A 51 8.74 3.31 -13.49
N ILE A 52 7.52 3.57 -13.00
CA ILE A 52 7.29 4.16 -11.67
C ILE A 52 7.82 3.24 -10.56
N VAL A 53 7.48 1.95 -10.61
CA VAL A 53 7.93 0.93 -9.66
C VAL A 53 9.45 0.81 -9.67
N THR A 54 10.05 0.74 -10.86
CA THR A 54 11.51 0.64 -11.03
C THR A 54 12.21 1.87 -10.46
N GLY A 55 11.75 3.08 -10.82
CA GLY A 55 12.31 4.33 -10.30
C GLY A 55 12.28 4.39 -8.78
N PHE A 56 11.13 4.07 -8.18
CA PHE A 56 10.99 4.02 -6.72
C PHE A 56 12.01 3.08 -6.08
N PHE A 57 12.11 1.85 -6.56
CA PHE A 57 12.98 0.86 -5.94
C PHE A 57 14.47 1.16 -6.14
N LEU A 58 14.87 1.70 -7.29
CA LEU A 58 16.24 2.15 -7.53
C LEU A 58 16.63 3.31 -6.61
N GLU A 59 15.76 4.30 -6.43
CA GLU A 59 15.97 5.41 -5.49
C GLU A 59 16.12 4.93 -4.04
N ASN A 60 15.49 3.80 -3.70
CA ASN A 60 15.58 3.15 -2.40
C ASN A 60 16.68 2.07 -2.32
N GLY A 61 17.61 2.06 -3.28
CA GLY A 61 18.81 1.21 -3.26
C GLY A 61 18.56 -0.28 -3.49
N LYS A 62 17.42 -0.66 -4.09
CA LYS A 62 17.16 -2.05 -4.49
C LYS A 62 17.88 -2.38 -5.80
N SER A 63 18.23 -3.65 -5.96
CA SER A 63 18.87 -4.17 -7.17
C SER A 63 17.86 -4.38 -8.30
N GLU A 64 18.33 -4.32 -9.55
CA GLU A 64 17.50 -4.61 -10.73
C GLU A 64 16.84 -6.00 -10.65
N GLN A 65 17.58 -7.01 -10.17
CA GLN A 65 17.05 -8.35 -9.96
C GLN A 65 15.86 -8.37 -8.98
N PHE A 66 15.96 -7.67 -7.86
CA PHE A 66 14.85 -7.57 -6.91
C PHE A 66 13.62 -6.92 -7.56
N ILE A 67 13.83 -5.88 -8.37
CA ILE A 67 12.77 -5.15 -9.05
C ILE A 67 12.06 -6.05 -10.06
N GLU A 68 12.81 -6.79 -10.88
CA GLU A 68 12.26 -7.75 -11.83
C GLU A 68 11.44 -8.84 -11.13
N GLU A 69 11.98 -9.41 -10.05
CA GLU A 69 11.28 -10.42 -9.24
C GLU A 69 10.00 -9.86 -8.61
N TRP A 70 10.03 -8.62 -8.10
CA TRP A 70 8.87 -7.96 -7.52
C TRP A 70 7.77 -7.70 -8.56
N ILE A 71 8.14 -7.14 -9.72
CA ILE A 71 7.19 -6.87 -10.82
C ILE A 71 6.53 -8.18 -11.26
N LYS A 72 7.34 -9.22 -11.50
CA LYS A 72 6.84 -10.54 -11.89
C LYS A 72 5.87 -11.10 -10.84
N THR A 73 6.22 -10.98 -9.56
CA THR A 73 5.36 -11.44 -8.46
C THR A 73 4.02 -10.70 -8.46
N SER A 74 4.01 -9.37 -8.62
CA SER A 74 2.77 -8.59 -8.69
C SER A 74 1.90 -8.95 -9.91
N GLU A 75 2.51 -9.20 -11.07
CA GLU A 75 1.81 -9.70 -12.26
C GLU A 75 1.18 -11.08 -12.03
N GLU A 76 1.92 -12.01 -11.42
CA GLU A 76 1.45 -13.35 -11.06
C GLU A 76 0.31 -13.30 -10.02
N TYR A 77 0.41 -12.44 -9.01
CA TYR A 77 -0.66 -12.21 -8.04
C TYR A 77 -1.93 -11.67 -8.70
N SER A 78 -1.78 -10.76 -9.66
CA SER A 78 -2.92 -10.21 -10.38
C SER A 78 -3.60 -11.27 -11.25
N HIS A 79 -2.81 -12.11 -11.94
CA HIS A 79 -3.33 -13.20 -12.74
C HIS A 79 -4.04 -14.27 -11.89
N THR A 80 -3.46 -14.66 -10.75
CA THR A 80 -4.05 -15.66 -9.85
C THR A 80 -5.36 -15.19 -9.22
N ARG A 81 -5.56 -13.88 -9.06
CA ARG A 81 -6.83 -13.26 -8.61
C ARG A 81 -7.87 -13.10 -9.72
N GLY A 82 -7.55 -13.50 -10.95
CA GLY A 82 -8.46 -13.40 -12.10
C GLY A 82 -8.69 -11.96 -12.57
N LEU A 83 -7.77 -11.03 -12.26
CA LEU A 83 -7.86 -9.65 -12.72
C LEU A 83 -7.68 -9.58 -14.24
N SER A 84 -8.48 -8.73 -14.88
CA SER A 84 -8.35 -8.47 -16.30
C SER A 84 -7.00 -7.79 -16.58
N GLN A 85 -6.46 -7.95 -17.80
CA GLN A 85 -5.21 -7.27 -18.19
C GLN A 85 -5.29 -5.74 -18.05
N GLN A 86 -6.50 -5.18 -18.11
CA GLN A 86 -6.73 -3.74 -17.98
C GLN A 86 -6.62 -3.26 -16.53
N ASP A 87 -6.92 -4.14 -15.57
CA ASP A 87 -6.87 -3.83 -14.13
C ASP A 87 -5.49 -4.10 -13.52
N GLN A 88 -4.66 -4.92 -14.19
CA GLN A 88 -3.33 -5.32 -13.70
C GLN A 88 -2.40 -4.12 -13.38
N PRO A 89 -2.29 -3.07 -14.22
CA PRO A 89 -1.41 -1.94 -13.91
C PRO A 89 -1.86 -1.18 -12.65
N LYS A 90 -3.19 -1.05 -12.47
CA LYS A 90 -3.76 -0.40 -11.29
C LYS A 90 -3.55 -1.23 -10.02
N ALA A 91 -3.65 -2.55 -10.13
CA ALA A 91 -3.34 -3.47 -9.06
C ALA A 91 -1.85 -3.40 -8.66
N MET A 92 -0.93 -3.42 -9.63
CA MET A 92 0.51 -3.28 -9.37
C MET A 92 0.87 -1.94 -8.70
N LEU A 93 0.24 -0.83 -9.12
CA LEU A 93 0.44 0.46 -8.47
C LEU A 93 -0.12 0.45 -7.02
N SER A 94 -1.21 -0.28 -6.78
CA SER A 94 -1.76 -0.48 -5.43
C SER A 94 -0.81 -1.31 -4.56
N ASP A 95 -0.24 -2.39 -5.12
CA ASP A 95 0.76 -3.24 -4.44
C ASP A 95 2.00 -2.42 -4.06
N LEU A 96 2.43 -1.49 -4.92
CA LEU A 96 3.51 -0.55 -4.59
C LEU A 96 3.15 0.31 -3.38
N GLY A 97 1.94 0.87 -3.34
CA GLY A 97 1.45 1.66 -2.20
C GLY A 97 1.45 0.87 -0.89
N VAL A 98 0.93 -0.37 -0.93
CA VAL A 98 0.91 -1.27 0.23
C VAL A 98 2.34 -1.61 0.66
N PHE A 99 3.23 -1.91 -0.28
CA PHE A 99 4.64 -2.18 0.02
C PHE A 99 5.31 -1.01 0.74
N ARG A 100 5.10 0.23 0.25
CA ARG A 100 5.65 1.44 0.85
C ARG A 100 5.14 1.64 2.27
N PHE A 101 3.85 1.43 2.48
CA PHE A 101 3.22 1.54 3.79
C PHE A 101 3.76 0.49 4.77
N MET A 102 3.80 -0.77 4.35
CA MET A 102 4.32 -1.87 5.17
C MET A 102 5.79 -1.68 5.53
N SER A 103 6.63 -1.30 4.55
CA SER A 103 8.06 -1.10 4.78
C SER A 103 8.29 0.00 5.80
N PHE A 104 7.58 1.12 5.68
CA PHE A 104 7.65 2.20 6.66
C PHE A 104 7.25 1.75 8.07
N LEU A 105 6.16 1.00 8.21
CA LEU A 105 5.73 0.52 9.52
C LEU A 105 6.73 -0.47 10.12
N LYS A 106 7.35 -1.34 9.31
CA LYS A 106 8.43 -2.23 9.75
C LYS A 106 9.64 -1.44 10.24
N ASP A 107 10.03 -0.40 9.52
CA ASP A 107 11.16 0.46 9.91
C ASP A 107 10.89 1.20 11.23
N LYS A 108 9.62 1.43 11.57
CA LYS A 108 9.19 2.00 12.86
C LYS A 108 9.03 0.96 13.97
N GLY A 109 9.31 -0.31 13.69
CA GLY A 109 9.34 -1.38 14.69
C GLY A 109 8.02 -2.14 14.86
N LEU A 110 7.03 -1.92 13.99
CA LEU A 110 5.80 -2.73 14.02
C LEU A 110 6.08 -4.16 13.55
N THR A 111 5.48 -5.12 14.24
CA THR A 111 5.53 -6.53 13.85
C THR A 111 4.62 -6.83 12.66
N ASP A 112 4.85 -7.95 11.97
CA ASP A 112 3.99 -8.37 10.84
C ASP A 112 2.51 -8.52 11.25
N GLU A 113 2.24 -8.94 12.49
CA GLU A 113 0.89 -9.05 13.04
C GLU A 113 0.25 -7.66 13.23
N GLN A 114 0.98 -6.73 13.84
CA GLN A 114 0.52 -5.35 14.02
C GLN A 114 0.26 -4.65 12.68
N ILE A 115 1.14 -4.85 11.70
CA ILE A 115 0.97 -4.32 10.34
C ILE A 115 -0.28 -4.89 9.69
N THR A 116 -0.55 -6.18 9.85
CA THR A 116 -1.77 -6.81 9.31
C THR A 116 -3.03 -6.18 9.90
N ILE A 117 -3.04 -5.91 11.22
CA ILE A 117 -4.16 -5.24 11.90
C ILE A 117 -4.33 -3.81 11.36
N VAL A 118 -3.24 -3.05 11.26
CA VAL A 118 -3.25 -1.67 10.75
C VAL A 118 -3.78 -1.59 9.32
N LEU A 119 -3.29 -2.46 8.42
CA LEU A 119 -3.76 -2.52 7.04
C LEU A 119 -5.25 -2.90 6.96
N THR A 120 -5.67 -3.87 7.77
CA THR A 120 -7.09 -4.29 7.83
C THR A 120 -7.98 -3.14 8.29
N GLY A 121 -7.56 -2.40 9.32
CA GLY A 121 -8.27 -1.21 9.79
C GLY A 121 -8.35 -0.11 8.72
N ALA A 122 -7.26 0.14 7.98
CA ALA A 122 -7.25 1.12 6.89
C ALA A 122 -8.20 0.75 5.74
N VAL A 123 -8.23 -0.52 5.34
CA VAL A 123 -9.15 -1.02 4.31
C VAL A 123 -10.61 -0.91 4.75
N GLN A 124 -10.90 -1.24 6.01
CA GLN A 124 -12.26 -1.11 6.57
C GLN A 124 -12.71 0.35 6.60
N GLN A 125 -11.82 1.27 6.97
CA GLN A 125 -12.13 2.70 6.97
C GLN A 125 -12.42 3.19 5.54
N ALA A 126 -11.58 2.87 4.57
CA ALA A 126 -11.78 3.26 3.17
C ALA A 126 -13.10 2.71 2.60
N ALA A 127 -13.46 1.46 2.91
CA ALA A 127 -14.73 0.88 2.49
C ALA A 127 -15.95 1.54 3.16
N SER A 128 -15.82 1.93 4.43
CA SER A 128 -16.88 2.62 5.19
C SER A 128 -17.11 4.05 4.68
N ASP A 129 -16.03 4.77 4.37
CA ASP A 129 -16.09 6.13 3.84
C ASP A 129 -16.70 6.15 2.42
N GLN A 130 -16.59 5.06 1.65
CA GLN A 130 -17.28 4.91 0.35
C GLN A 130 -18.77 4.58 0.44
N GLN A 131 -19.27 4.08 1.58
CA GLN A 131 -20.70 3.80 1.79
C GLN A 131 -21.47 4.96 2.44
N GLY A 132 -20.77 5.99 2.91
CA GLY A 132 -21.35 7.17 3.54
C GLY A 132 -21.33 8.46 2.70
N GLY A 133 -20.94 8.38 1.42
CA GLY A 133 -20.85 9.52 0.49
C GLY A 133 -22.01 9.62 -0.48
#